data_AF-A0A6A6GGU3-F1
#
_entry.id   AF-A0A6A6GGU3-F1
#
_cell.length_a   1.000
_cell.length_b   1.000
_cell.length_c   1.000
_cell.angle_alpha   90.00
_cell.angle_beta   90.00
_cell.angle_gamma   90.00
#
_symmetry.space_group_name_H-M   'P 1'
#
loop_
_entity.id
_entity.type
_entity.pdbx_description
1 polymer ?
#
loop_
_entity_poly.entity_id
_entity_poly.type
_entity_poly.pdbx_seq_one_letter_code
_entity_poly.pdbx_strand_id
1 'polypeptide(L)'
;MNQFNIENTLQAVHRLCTSATAISAASGSSSLYLELCTTMQLVLQLYRSSLGGRLHLLLPLLIQLLSCLFVSINNRSSRSIFHHPSWLHSSKPLGPKHAARFTRLVTLLCNPPQSTISGYRSRSHKPGLVDELREARLHVSELAGMIMHSFCRFLLNGTLQDGVKEALNPALYAVFDVLDMAAPDDERVKALGASMTKAELALLRREHGEWKRFGRWQG
;
A
#
# COMPACT_ATOMS: atom_id res chain seq x y z
N MET A 1 -24.25 -5.89 1.38
CA MET A 1 -23.50 -5.61 0.14
C MET A 1 -22.97 -6.95 -0.37
N ASN A 2 -23.30 -7.36 -1.61
CA ASN A 2 -22.84 -8.64 -2.16
C ASN A 2 -21.35 -8.53 -2.58
N GLN A 3 -20.61 -9.64 -2.57
CA GLN A 3 -19.20 -9.73 -2.96
C GLN A 3 -18.92 -9.09 -4.33
N PHE A 4 -19.81 -9.32 -5.28
CA PHE A 4 -19.78 -8.71 -6.61
C PHE A 4 -19.68 -7.18 -6.56
N ASN A 5 -20.40 -6.53 -5.63
CA ASN A 5 -20.38 -5.08 -5.52
C ASN A 5 -19.04 -4.57 -4.98
N ILE A 6 -18.38 -5.33 -4.09
CA ILE A 6 -17.06 -4.99 -3.58
C ILE A 6 -16.03 -5.08 -4.70
N GLU A 7 -16.04 -6.19 -5.46
CA GLU A 7 -15.11 -6.39 -6.58
C GLU A 7 -15.30 -5.33 -7.67
N ASN A 8 -16.55 -5.02 -8.04
CA ASN A 8 -16.84 -3.94 -8.98
C ASN A 8 -16.37 -2.58 -8.46
N THR A 9 -16.54 -2.31 -7.16
CA THR A 9 -16.05 -1.07 -6.56
C THR A 9 -14.53 -0.99 -6.63
N LEU A 10 -13.82 -2.07 -6.26
CA LEU A 10 -12.35 -2.14 -6.36
C LEU A 10 -11.87 -1.96 -7.80
N GLN A 11 -12.53 -2.61 -8.75
CA GLN A 11 -12.18 -2.50 -10.17
C GLN A 11 -12.45 -1.09 -10.71
N ALA A 12 -13.56 -0.46 -10.31
CA ALA A 12 -13.86 0.93 -10.67
C ALA A 12 -12.79 1.87 -10.12
N VAL A 13 -12.48 1.78 -8.82
CA VAL A 13 -11.41 2.59 -8.19
C VAL A 13 -10.06 2.35 -8.86
N HIS A 14 -9.72 1.10 -9.20
CA HIS A 14 -8.48 0.79 -9.93
C HIS A 14 -8.46 1.43 -11.31
N ARG A 15 -9.55 1.35 -12.09
CA ARG A 15 -9.64 2.02 -13.40
C ARG A 15 -9.45 3.53 -13.26
N LEU A 16 -10.08 4.15 -12.25
CA LEU A 16 -9.91 5.57 -11.95
C LEU A 16 -8.45 5.92 -11.63
N CYS A 17 -7.69 5.02 -10.99
CA CYS A 17 -6.29 5.26 -10.67
C CYS A 17 -5.33 5.05 -11.86
N THR A 18 -5.80 4.54 -13.00
CA THR A 18 -4.96 4.25 -14.18
C THR A 18 -5.25 5.18 -15.36
N SER A 19 -4.38 5.18 -16.36
CA SER A 19 -4.58 5.93 -17.61
C SER A 19 -5.76 5.44 -18.47
N ALA A 20 -6.42 4.34 -18.08
CA ALA A 20 -7.52 3.73 -18.83
C ALA A 20 -8.79 4.60 -18.89
N THR A 21 -8.93 5.57 -17.97
CA THR A 21 -10.13 6.40 -17.88
C THR A 21 -9.75 7.87 -18.07
N ALA A 22 -10.35 8.51 -19.09
CA ALA A 22 -10.24 9.94 -19.32
C ALA A 22 -11.31 10.65 -18.47
N ILE A 23 -10.90 11.23 -17.34
CA ILE A 23 -11.78 11.98 -16.45
C ILE A 23 -11.19 13.37 -16.28
N SER A 24 -11.93 14.37 -16.73
CA SER A 24 -11.64 15.75 -16.38
C SER A 24 -12.08 15.98 -14.95
N ALA A 25 -11.14 16.00 -14.00
CA ALA A 25 -11.45 16.27 -12.61
C ALA A 25 -11.82 17.75 -12.44
N ALA A 26 -13.13 18.05 -12.47
CA ALA A 26 -13.66 19.39 -12.18
C ALA A 26 -13.21 19.90 -10.78
N SER A 27 -13.01 18.98 -9.83
CA SER A 27 -12.64 19.28 -8.43
C SER A 27 -11.13 19.27 -8.13
N GLY A 28 -10.27 19.09 -9.14
CA GLY A 28 -8.81 19.08 -8.98
C GLY A 28 -8.23 17.73 -8.50
N SER A 29 -7.00 17.44 -8.92
CA SER A 29 -6.31 16.14 -8.71
C SER A 29 -6.16 15.73 -7.24
N SER A 30 -6.07 16.71 -6.35
CA SER A 30 -5.87 16.51 -4.91
C SER A 30 -7.09 15.92 -4.21
N SER A 31 -8.30 16.43 -4.48
CA SER A 31 -9.52 15.96 -3.81
C SER A 31 -9.83 14.53 -4.20
N LEU A 32 -9.71 14.21 -5.49
CA LEU A 32 -10.02 12.88 -6.02
C LEU A 32 -9.11 11.81 -5.40
N TYR A 33 -7.81 12.06 -5.26
CA TYR A 33 -6.92 11.11 -4.58
C TYR A 33 -7.35 10.83 -3.13
N LEU A 34 -7.75 11.88 -2.39
CA LEU A 34 -8.21 11.73 -1.01
C LEU A 34 -9.53 10.96 -0.92
N GLU A 35 -10.45 11.17 -1.87
CA GLU A 35 -11.71 10.43 -1.98
C GLU A 35 -11.45 8.95 -2.31
N LEU A 36 -10.58 8.66 -3.28
CA LEU A 36 -10.17 7.29 -3.63
C LEU A 36 -9.58 6.57 -2.42
N CYS A 37 -8.67 7.23 -1.69
CA CYS A 37 -8.12 6.67 -0.46
C CYS A 37 -9.20 6.46 0.61
N THR A 38 -10.15 7.38 0.74
CA THR A 38 -11.24 7.26 1.74
C THR A 38 -12.17 6.10 1.41
N THR A 39 -12.55 5.94 0.15
CA THR A 39 -13.32 4.77 -0.33
C THR A 39 -12.57 3.48 -0.02
N MET A 40 -11.27 3.45 -0.28
CA MET A 40 -10.45 2.27 0.00
C MET A 40 -10.34 1.96 1.50
N GLN A 41 -10.23 2.99 2.33
CA GLN A 41 -10.23 2.85 3.78
C GLN A 41 -11.54 2.22 4.26
N LEU A 42 -12.69 2.68 3.76
CA LEU A 42 -14.00 2.12 4.10
C LEU A 42 -14.11 0.66 3.68
N VAL A 43 -13.60 0.30 2.49
CA VAL A 43 -13.58 -1.10 2.04
C VAL A 43 -12.75 -1.98 2.99
N LEU A 44 -11.56 -1.51 3.39
CA LEU A 44 -10.69 -2.22 4.33
C LEU A 44 -11.28 -2.35 5.74
N GLN A 45 -12.06 -1.37 6.21
CA GLN A 45 -12.64 -1.41 7.55
C GLN A 45 -13.93 -2.22 7.61
N LEU A 46 -14.79 -2.12 6.59
CA LEU A 46 -16.13 -2.69 6.62
C LEU A 46 -16.20 -4.11 6.04
N TYR A 47 -15.32 -4.44 5.10
CA TYR A 47 -15.45 -5.65 4.29
C TYR A 47 -14.21 -6.55 4.31
N ARG A 48 -13.30 -6.38 5.27
CA ARG A 48 -12.07 -7.19 5.38
C ARG A 48 -12.36 -8.69 5.46
N SER A 49 -13.36 -9.09 6.23
CA SER A 49 -13.79 -10.49 6.34
C SER A 49 -14.29 -11.05 5.01
N SER A 50 -14.92 -10.21 4.17
CA SER A 50 -15.38 -10.58 2.82
C SER A 50 -14.25 -10.65 1.78
N LEU A 51 -13.14 -9.94 2.02
CA LEU A 51 -11.97 -10.03 1.14
C LEU A 51 -11.37 -11.44 1.13
N GLY A 52 -11.44 -12.21 2.23
CA GLY A 52 -11.35 -13.68 2.25
C GLY A 52 -10.30 -14.30 1.31
N GLY A 53 -9.05 -13.82 1.31
CA GLY A 53 -7.98 -14.32 0.43
C GLY A 53 -7.72 -13.51 -0.85
N ARG A 54 -8.56 -12.53 -1.17
CA ARG A 54 -8.50 -11.73 -2.40
C ARG A 54 -7.71 -10.43 -2.27
N LEU A 55 -6.72 -10.42 -1.39
CA LEU A 55 -5.79 -9.28 -1.27
C LEU A 55 -5.04 -9.00 -2.56
N HIS A 56 -4.97 -9.96 -3.49
CA HIS A 56 -4.45 -9.77 -4.84
C HIS A 56 -5.22 -8.73 -5.67
N LEU A 57 -6.49 -8.42 -5.35
CA LEU A 57 -7.24 -7.33 -6.00
C LEU A 57 -6.91 -5.96 -5.40
N LEU A 58 -6.55 -5.94 -4.11
CA LEU A 58 -6.20 -4.75 -3.37
C LEU A 58 -4.79 -4.27 -3.72
N LEU A 59 -3.85 -5.20 -3.86
CA LEU A 59 -2.45 -4.89 -4.02
C LEU A 59 -2.14 -4.04 -5.28
N PRO A 60 -2.62 -4.39 -6.49
CA PRO A 60 -2.39 -3.57 -7.69
C PRO A 60 -2.92 -2.14 -7.51
N LEU A 61 -4.05 -2.00 -6.82
CA LEU A 61 -4.61 -0.69 -6.51
C LEU A 61 -3.74 0.11 -5.53
N LEU A 62 -3.22 -0.52 -4.46
CA LEU A 62 -2.29 0.14 -3.54
C LEU A 62 -0.99 0.54 -4.23
N ILE A 63 -0.43 -0.31 -5.08
CA ILE A 63 0.76 0.01 -5.88
C ILE A 63 0.48 1.18 -6.83
N GLN A 64 -0.70 1.23 -7.43
CA GLN A 64 -1.10 2.33 -8.31
C GLN A 64 -1.35 3.64 -7.54
N LEU A 65 -1.96 3.57 -6.35
CA LEU A 65 -2.10 4.75 -5.47
C LEU A 65 -0.75 5.26 -4.97
N LEU A 66 0.20 4.35 -4.73
CA LEU A 66 1.59 4.71 -4.40
C LEU A 66 2.26 5.40 -5.60
N SER A 67 2.09 4.88 -6.82
CA SER A 67 2.71 5.44 -8.02
C SER A 67 2.25 6.88 -8.26
N CYS A 68 0.99 7.21 -7.97
CA CYS A 68 0.43 8.56 -8.07
C CYS A 68 1.12 9.60 -7.16
N LEU A 69 1.85 9.18 -6.11
CA LEU A 69 2.62 10.09 -5.25
C LEU A 69 3.95 10.52 -5.86
N PHE A 70 4.39 9.85 -6.93
CA PHE A 70 5.63 10.16 -7.64
C PHE A 70 5.37 11.03 -8.86
N VAL A 71 6.35 11.86 -9.20
CA VAL A 71 6.43 12.54 -10.49
C VAL A 71 7.44 11.79 -11.35
N SER A 72 6.98 11.27 -12.49
CA SER A 72 7.81 10.55 -13.45
C SER A 72 8.95 11.43 -13.99
N ILE A 73 10.18 10.93 -13.97
CA ILE A 73 11.32 11.58 -14.63
C ILE A 73 11.10 11.47 -16.15
N ASN A 74 11.36 12.53 -16.92
CA ASN A 74 11.06 12.58 -18.35
C ASN A 74 12.05 11.74 -19.21
N ASN A 75 12.10 10.44 -18.99
CA ASN A 75 12.81 9.48 -19.84
C ASN A 75 11.85 8.37 -20.32
N ARG A 76 12.27 7.61 -21.35
CA ARG A 76 11.42 6.60 -21.98
C ARG A 76 11.08 5.42 -21.05
N SER A 77 12.02 5.02 -20.19
CA SER A 77 11.83 3.91 -19.24
C SER A 77 10.88 4.26 -18.10
N SER A 78 10.90 5.49 -17.61
CA SER A 78 10.01 5.97 -16.56
C SER A 78 8.56 6.06 -17.04
N ARG A 79 8.35 6.44 -18.31
CA ARG A 79 7.01 6.48 -18.92
C ARG A 79 6.33 5.11 -19.03
N SER A 80 7.09 4.01 -19.10
CA SER A 80 6.52 2.66 -19.07
C SER A 80 6.32 2.12 -17.65
N ILE A 81 6.85 2.79 -16.63
CA ILE A 81 6.71 2.42 -15.22
C ILE A 81 5.51 3.13 -14.59
N PHE A 82 5.31 4.40 -14.92
CA PHE A 82 4.23 5.23 -14.37
C PHE A 82 3.04 5.30 -15.33
N HIS A 83 1.94 4.64 -14.97
CA HIS A 83 0.67 4.72 -15.69
C HIS A 83 -0.30 5.69 -15.02
N HIS A 84 0.09 6.97 -14.93
CA HIS A 84 -0.70 7.97 -14.20
C HIS A 84 -2.08 8.18 -14.83
N PRO A 85 -3.11 8.39 -13.99
CA PRO A 85 -4.44 8.69 -14.48
C PRO A 85 -4.53 10.10 -15.05
N SER A 86 -5.47 10.29 -15.97
CA SER A 86 -5.64 11.56 -16.70
C SER A 86 -5.96 12.77 -15.81
N TRP A 87 -6.57 12.54 -14.65
CA TRP A 87 -6.87 13.58 -13.67
C TRP A 87 -5.65 14.02 -12.86
N LEU A 88 -4.54 13.27 -12.88
CA LEU A 88 -3.30 13.61 -12.16
C LEU A 88 -2.36 14.37 -13.09
N HIS A 89 -2.23 15.67 -12.85
CA HIS A 89 -1.33 16.51 -13.65
C HIS A 89 0.06 16.59 -13.02
N SER A 90 1.11 16.36 -13.80
CA SER A 90 2.51 16.47 -13.34
C SER A 90 2.88 17.86 -12.81
N SER A 91 2.16 18.91 -13.23
CA SER A 91 2.35 20.29 -12.74
C SER A 91 1.77 20.53 -11.34
N LYS A 92 0.92 19.64 -10.85
CA LYS A 92 0.29 19.71 -9.51
C LYS A 92 0.50 18.38 -8.78
N PRO A 93 1.74 18.07 -8.39
CA PRO A 93 2.07 16.80 -7.76
C PRO A 93 1.41 16.67 -6.38
N LEU A 94 1.19 15.43 -5.96
CA LEU A 94 0.60 15.13 -4.65
C LEU A 94 1.62 15.36 -3.54
N GLY A 95 1.23 16.16 -2.54
CA GLY A 95 2.07 16.46 -1.36
C GLY A 95 1.85 15.55 -0.14
N PRO A 96 2.47 15.87 1.01
CA PRO A 96 2.50 15.04 2.22
C PRO A 96 1.13 14.64 2.78
N LYS A 97 0.11 15.49 2.63
CA LYS A 97 -1.27 15.18 3.04
C LYS A 97 -1.82 13.92 2.35
N HIS A 98 -1.51 13.74 1.07
CA HIS A 98 -1.94 12.59 0.27
C HIS A 98 -1.19 11.34 0.71
N ALA A 99 0.12 11.48 0.90
CA ALA A 99 0.99 10.43 1.40
C ALA A 99 0.54 9.92 2.78
N ALA A 100 0.20 10.82 3.71
CA ALA A 100 -0.35 10.44 5.01
C ALA A 100 -1.66 9.65 4.90
N ARG A 101 -2.51 9.97 3.91
CA ARG A 101 -3.75 9.24 3.66
C ARG A 101 -3.47 7.84 3.12
N PHE A 102 -2.53 7.71 2.19
CA PHE A 102 -2.05 6.42 1.70
C PHE A 102 -1.42 5.58 2.82
N THR A 103 -0.57 6.20 3.65
CA THR A 103 0.06 5.56 4.79
C THR A 103 -0.96 4.91 5.70
N ARG A 104 -2.06 5.62 6.01
CA ARG A 104 -3.14 5.07 6.82
C ARG A 104 -3.75 3.80 6.22
N LEU A 105 -3.83 3.68 4.88
CA LEU A 105 -4.33 2.47 4.21
C LEU A 105 -3.39 1.29 4.40
N VAL A 106 -2.09 1.50 4.17
CA VAL A 106 -1.09 0.45 4.31
C VAL A 106 -0.95 0.02 5.76
N THR A 107 -0.92 0.96 6.72
CA THR A 107 -0.89 0.61 8.14
C THR A 107 -2.15 -0.14 8.57
N LEU A 108 -3.33 0.23 8.05
CA LEU A 108 -4.58 -0.48 8.32
C LEU A 108 -4.59 -1.89 7.69
N LEU A 109 -3.97 -2.05 6.52
CA LEU A 109 -3.80 -3.35 5.89
C LEU A 109 -2.89 -4.26 6.74
N CYS A 110 -1.71 -3.75 7.12
CA CYS A 110 -0.67 -4.44 7.87
C CYS A 110 -1.02 -4.68 9.35
N ASN A 111 -1.83 -3.82 9.95
CA ASN A 111 -2.30 -3.92 11.33
C ASN A 111 -3.81 -3.62 11.41
N PRO A 112 -4.67 -4.60 11.06
CA PRO A 112 -6.11 -4.40 11.11
C PRO A 112 -6.62 -4.21 12.53
N PRO A 113 -7.61 -3.31 12.76
CA PRO A 113 -8.31 -3.21 14.02
C PRO A 113 -9.02 -4.54 14.31
N GLN A 114 -8.98 -4.96 15.58
CA GLN A 114 -9.60 -6.23 16.02
C GLN A 114 -11.07 -6.35 15.62
N SER A 115 -11.82 -5.24 15.66
CA SER A 115 -13.24 -5.18 15.29
C SER A 115 -13.54 -5.47 13.81
N THR A 116 -12.51 -5.52 12.95
CA THR A 116 -12.62 -5.77 11.51
C THR A 116 -12.25 -7.21 11.11
N ILE A 117 -11.77 -8.01 12.06
CA ILE A 117 -11.38 -9.40 11.84
C ILE A 117 -12.63 -10.30 11.89
N SER A 118 -12.71 -11.26 10.96
CA SER A 118 -13.83 -12.20 10.86
C SER A 118 -13.97 -13.00 12.15
N GLY A 119 -15.18 -13.09 12.72
CA GLY A 119 -15.43 -13.85 13.95
C GLY A 119 -15.55 -13.01 15.24
N TYR A 120 -15.08 -11.76 15.25
CA TYR A 120 -15.14 -10.87 16.42
C TYR A 120 -16.56 -10.68 16.98
N ARG A 121 -17.57 -10.53 16.11
CA ARG A 121 -18.98 -10.36 16.53
C ARG A 121 -19.71 -11.67 16.87
N SER A 122 -19.15 -12.82 16.50
CA SER A 122 -19.82 -14.13 16.65
C SER A 122 -19.33 -14.91 17.89
N ARG A 123 -18.28 -14.45 18.56
CA ARG A 123 -17.63 -15.18 19.65
C ARG A 123 -17.52 -14.30 20.90
N SER A 124 -18.57 -14.23 21.72
CA SER A 124 -18.47 -13.53 23.01
C SER A 124 -17.70 -14.31 24.09
N HIS A 125 -17.12 -15.50 23.79
CA HIS A 125 -16.64 -16.40 24.85
C HIS A 125 -15.42 -17.33 24.57
N LYS A 126 -14.51 -17.06 23.61
CA LYS A 126 -13.30 -17.91 23.42
C LYS A 126 -11.97 -17.14 23.36
N PRO A 127 -10.84 -17.66 23.90
CA PRO A 127 -9.57 -16.94 24.05
C PRO A 127 -8.63 -16.97 22.83
N GLY A 128 -9.04 -17.48 21.67
CA GLY A 128 -8.20 -17.59 20.45
C GLY A 128 -7.99 -16.30 19.65
N LEU A 129 -7.85 -15.14 20.31
CA LEU A 129 -7.88 -13.81 19.68
C LEU A 129 -6.55 -13.41 19.02
N VAL A 130 -5.42 -13.92 19.52
CA VAL A 130 -4.08 -13.59 18.99
C VAL A 130 -3.84 -14.30 17.65
N ASP A 131 -4.39 -15.49 17.49
CA ASP A 131 -4.16 -16.32 16.31
C ASP A 131 -4.81 -15.73 15.04
N GLU A 132 -6.04 -15.21 15.13
CA GLU A 132 -6.73 -14.63 13.97
C GLU A 132 -6.07 -13.34 13.47
N LEU A 133 -5.59 -12.48 14.39
CA LEU A 133 -4.82 -11.29 14.02
C LEU A 133 -3.47 -11.68 13.40
N ARG A 134 -2.77 -12.65 14.00
CA ARG A 134 -1.50 -13.15 13.46
C ARG A 134 -1.69 -13.77 12.08
N GLU A 135 -2.72 -14.58 11.87
CA GLU A 135 -3.08 -15.18 10.58
C GLU A 135 -3.39 -14.09 9.53
N ALA A 136 -4.20 -13.09 9.89
CA ALA A 136 -4.51 -11.99 8.99
C ALA A 136 -3.26 -11.18 8.59
N ARG A 137 -2.30 -11.00 9.51
CA ARG A 137 -1.01 -10.35 9.23
C ARG A 137 -0.10 -11.24 8.38
N LEU A 138 -0.07 -12.54 8.62
CA LEU A 138 0.70 -13.50 7.83
C LEU A 138 0.23 -13.49 6.37
N HIS A 139 -1.08 -13.48 6.14
CA HIS A 139 -1.61 -13.40 4.79
C HIS A 139 -1.25 -12.09 4.08
N VAL A 140 -1.20 -10.97 4.81
CA VAL A 140 -0.70 -9.69 4.26
C VAL A 140 0.80 -9.77 3.93
N SER A 141 1.60 -10.48 4.71
CA SER A 141 3.05 -10.62 4.50
C SER A 141 3.43 -11.23 3.15
N GLU A 142 2.58 -12.11 2.61
CA GLU A 142 2.78 -12.77 1.32
C GLU A 142 2.81 -11.77 0.16
N LEU A 143 2.12 -10.63 0.34
CA LEU A 143 1.85 -9.66 -0.72
C LEU A 143 2.49 -8.29 -0.42
N ALA A 144 2.65 -7.93 0.85
CA ALA A 144 3.13 -6.62 1.29
C ALA A 144 4.55 -6.30 0.78
N GLY A 145 5.39 -7.31 0.59
CA GLY A 145 6.72 -7.14 0.00
C GLY A 145 6.68 -6.49 -1.39
N MET A 146 5.63 -6.72 -2.18
CA MET A 146 5.48 -6.07 -3.49
C MET A 146 5.30 -4.55 -3.38
N ILE A 147 4.68 -4.04 -2.31
CA ILE A 147 4.59 -2.59 -2.08
C ILE A 147 5.99 -2.00 -1.90
N MET A 148 6.87 -2.69 -1.15
CA MET A 148 8.26 -2.27 -0.95
C MET A 148 9.09 -2.35 -2.23
N HIS A 149 8.94 -3.42 -3.02
CA HIS A 149 9.57 -3.54 -4.33
C HIS A 149 9.15 -2.37 -5.24
N SER A 150 7.84 -2.16 -5.40
CA SER A 150 7.31 -1.07 -6.21
C SER A 150 7.78 0.30 -5.72
N PHE A 151 7.83 0.52 -4.41
CA PHE A 151 8.38 1.75 -3.82
C PHE A 151 9.84 1.99 -4.27
N CYS A 152 10.71 0.99 -4.14
CA CYS A 152 12.11 1.09 -4.56
C CYS A 152 12.22 1.36 -6.06
N ARG A 153 11.41 0.67 -6.88
CA ARG A 153 11.36 0.87 -8.32
C ARG A 153 10.91 2.29 -8.69
N PHE A 154 9.88 2.81 -8.02
CA PHE A 154 9.42 4.18 -8.26
C PHE A 154 10.43 5.23 -7.81
N LEU A 155 11.16 5.00 -6.72
CA LEU A 155 12.18 5.94 -6.25
C LEU A 155 13.38 6.06 -7.19
N LEU A 156 13.66 5.04 -8.01
CA LEU A 156 14.69 5.11 -9.05
C LEU A 156 14.24 5.82 -10.33
N ASN A 157 12.93 5.91 -10.57
CA ASN A 157 12.38 6.38 -11.84
C ASN A 157 11.56 7.67 -11.70
N GLY A 158 11.23 8.06 -10.47
CA GLY A 158 10.40 9.22 -10.15
C GLY A 158 10.99 10.04 -9.03
N THR A 159 10.39 11.20 -8.81
CA THR A 159 10.71 12.12 -7.72
C THR A 159 9.51 12.27 -6.80
N LEU A 160 9.77 12.50 -5.51
CA LEU A 160 8.75 12.80 -4.52
C LEU A 160 8.79 14.29 -4.19
N GLN A 161 7.64 14.85 -3.82
CA GLN A 161 7.60 16.18 -3.20
C GLN A 161 8.19 16.14 -1.80
N ASP A 162 8.68 17.29 -1.33
CA ASP A 162 9.22 17.43 0.02
C ASP A 162 8.18 16.99 1.07
N GLY A 163 8.63 16.23 2.07
CA GLY A 163 7.79 15.71 3.15
C GLY A 163 6.98 14.45 2.78
N VAL A 164 6.91 14.04 1.50
CA VAL A 164 6.14 12.86 1.09
C VAL A 164 6.81 11.57 1.57
N LYS A 165 8.13 11.47 1.47
CA LYS A 165 8.88 10.29 1.92
C LYS A 165 8.70 10.06 3.43
N GLU A 166 8.81 11.13 4.20
CA GLU A 166 8.65 11.15 5.66
C GLU A 166 7.24 10.71 6.05
N ALA A 167 6.22 11.24 5.35
CA ALA A 167 4.83 10.82 5.54
C ALA A 167 4.58 9.35 5.15
N LEU A 168 5.40 8.76 4.27
CA LEU A 168 5.34 7.35 3.87
C LEU A 168 6.06 6.40 4.83
N ASN A 169 7.02 6.89 5.63
CA ASN A 169 7.83 6.03 6.50
C ASN A 169 7.00 5.08 7.39
N PRO A 170 5.90 5.51 8.04
CA PRO A 170 5.10 4.59 8.85
C PRO A 170 4.47 3.44 8.04
N ALA A 171 4.15 3.68 6.76
CA ALA A 171 3.64 2.66 5.86
C ALA A 171 4.72 1.61 5.55
N LEU A 172 5.92 2.09 5.23
CA LEU A 172 7.08 1.25 4.91
C LEU A 172 7.50 0.41 6.11
N TYR A 173 7.48 1.00 7.31
CA TYR A 173 7.77 0.29 8.56
C TYR A 173 6.72 -0.77 8.86
N ALA A 174 5.43 -0.47 8.68
CA ALA A 174 4.37 -1.46 8.86
C ALA A 174 4.49 -2.65 7.89
N VAL A 175 5.01 -2.42 6.67
CA VAL A 175 5.34 -3.51 5.73
C VAL A 175 6.49 -4.37 6.30
N PHE A 176 7.59 -3.75 6.75
CA PHE A 176 8.71 -4.49 7.34
C PHE A 176 8.31 -5.26 8.61
N ASP A 177 7.49 -4.68 9.49
CA ASP A 177 7.01 -5.36 10.70
C ASP A 177 6.24 -6.64 10.38
N VAL A 178 5.45 -6.63 9.30
CA VAL A 178 4.70 -7.80 8.86
C VAL A 178 5.61 -8.84 8.18
N LEU A 179 6.67 -8.41 7.49
CA LEU A 179 7.67 -9.31 6.91
C LEU A 179 8.52 -9.98 8.01
N ASP A 180 9.00 -9.23 9.01
CA ASP A 180 9.78 -9.74 10.16
C ASP A 180 8.95 -10.73 11.00
N MET A 181 7.66 -10.43 11.20
CA MET A 181 6.74 -11.34 11.87
C MET A 181 6.58 -12.69 11.13
N ALA A 182 6.62 -12.67 9.80
CA ALA A 182 6.37 -13.84 8.97
C ALA A 182 7.59 -14.75 8.76
N ALA A 183 8.79 -14.17 8.72
CA ALA A 183 10.03 -14.92 8.90
C ALA A 183 11.09 -14.03 9.56
N PRO A 184 11.63 -14.44 10.72
CA PRO A 184 12.68 -13.70 11.41
C PRO A 184 13.99 -13.69 10.60
N ASP A 185 15.01 -12.99 11.12
CA ASP A 185 16.36 -12.95 10.56
C ASP A 185 16.46 -12.44 9.12
N ASP A 186 15.54 -11.52 8.78
CA ASP A 186 15.43 -10.84 7.49
C ASP A 186 15.15 -11.77 6.30
N GLU A 187 14.71 -13.02 6.51
CA GLU A 187 14.56 -14.00 5.43
C GLU A 187 13.59 -13.51 4.34
N ARG A 188 12.43 -12.95 4.73
CA ARG A 188 11.46 -12.38 3.79
C ARG A 188 12.02 -11.19 3.02
N VAL A 189 12.85 -10.36 3.66
CA VAL A 189 13.49 -9.19 3.01
C VAL A 189 14.56 -9.65 2.03
N LYS A 190 15.34 -10.68 2.37
CA LYS A 190 16.30 -11.33 1.46
C LYS A 190 15.60 -11.96 0.26
N ALA A 191 14.52 -12.70 0.50
CA ALA A 191 13.71 -13.31 -0.55
C ALA A 191 13.11 -12.26 -1.50
N LEU A 192 12.61 -11.15 -0.96
CA LEU A 192 12.15 -10.02 -1.77
C LEU A 192 13.26 -9.48 -2.68
N GLY A 193 14.44 -9.26 -2.10
CA GLY A 193 15.61 -8.74 -2.79
C GLY A 193 16.14 -9.64 -3.91
N ALA A 194 15.87 -10.95 -3.89
CA ALA A 194 16.29 -11.88 -4.94
C ALA A 194 15.66 -11.56 -6.31
N SER A 195 14.49 -10.91 -6.32
CA SER A 195 13.77 -10.50 -7.53
C SER A 195 14.15 -9.11 -8.05
N MET A 196 14.96 -8.36 -7.30
CA MET A 196 15.23 -6.94 -7.54
C MET A 196 16.56 -6.72 -8.26
N THR A 197 16.66 -5.63 -9.02
CA THR A 197 17.93 -5.17 -9.59
C THR A 197 18.91 -4.71 -8.50
N LYS A 198 20.20 -4.58 -8.83
CA LYS A 198 21.23 -4.11 -7.88
C LYS A 198 20.90 -2.73 -7.27
N ALA A 199 20.35 -1.82 -8.07
CA ALA A 199 19.97 -0.49 -7.62
C ALA A 199 18.75 -0.52 -6.68
N GLU A 200 17.73 -1.32 -7.02
CA GLU A 200 16.55 -1.51 -6.18
C GLU A 200 16.92 -2.20 -4.86
N LEU A 201 17.83 -3.18 -4.89
CA LEU A 201 18.33 -3.87 -3.70
C LEU A 201 19.10 -2.93 -2.76
N ALA A 202 19.87 -1.99 -3.31
CA ALA A 202 20.57 -0.99 -2.51
C ALA A 202 19.57 -0.08 -1.76
N LEU A 203 18.48 0.33 -2.43
CA LEU A 203 17.40 1.08 -1.79
C LEU A 203 16.68 0.23 -0.73
N LEU A 204 16.33 -1.02 -1.05
CA LEU A 204 15.68 -1.92 -0.09
C LEU A 204 16.51 -2.06 1.19
N ARG A 205 17.82 -2.27 1.07
CA ARG A 205 18.74 -2.37 2.21
C ARG A 205 18.81 -1.08 3.02
N ARG A 206 18.80 0.08 2.36
CA ARG A 206 18.75 1.38 3.03
C ARG A 206 17.48 1.51 3.85
N GLU A 207 16.32 1.33 3.24
CA GLU A 207 15.02 1.47 3.92
C GLU A 207 14.85 0.45 5.05
N HIS A 208 15.32 -0.77 4.85
CA HIS A 208 15.32 -1.81 5.88
C HIS A 208 16.26 -1.47 7.05
N GLY A 209 17.43 -0.89 6.77
CA GLY A 209 18.35 -0.40 7.80
C GLY A 209 17.75 0.75 8.61
N GLU A 210 17.07 1.69 7.96
CA GLU A 210 16.34 2.78 8.62
C GLU A 210 15.21 2.23 9.51
N TRP A 211 14.44 1.26 9.02
CA TRP A 211 13.44 0.56 9.83
C TRP A 211 14.06 -0.12 11.05
N LYS A 212 15.17 -0.85 10.90
CA LYS A 212 15.85 -1.48 12.04
C LYS A 212 16.30 -0.49 13.12
N ARG A 213 16.66 0.74 12.72
CA ARG A 213 17.12 1.80 13.62
C ARG A 213 15.98 2.53 14.33
N PHE A 214 14.92 2.85 13.60
CA PHE A 214 13.89 3.80 14.07
C PHE A 214 12.48 3.23 14.12
N GLY A 215 12.19 2.19 13.33
CA GLY A 215 10.84 1.68 13.09
C GLY A 215 10.54 0.33 13.73
N ARG A 216 11.55 -0.50 13.99
CA ARG A 216 11.37 -1.84 14.55
C ARG A 216 10.84 -1.74 15.98
N TRP A 217 9.61 -2.19 16.17
CA TRP A 217 9.00 -2.27 17.50
C TRP A 217 9.77 -3.29 18.35
N GLN A 218 10.36 -2.84 19.47
CA GLN A 218 11.12 -3.68 20.41
C GLN A 218 10.29 -4.16 21.62
N GLY A 219 8.97 -4.25 21.45
CA GLY A 219 8.04 -4.68 22.51
C GLY A 219 8.14 -6.16 22.80
#